data_AF-A0A8U7MCA0-F1
#
_entry.id   AF-A0A8U7MCA0-F1
#
_cell.length_a   1.000
_cell.length_b   1.000
_cell.length_c   1.000
_cell.angle_alpha   90.00
_cell.angle_beta   90.00
_cell.angle_gamma   90.00
#
_symmetry.space_group_name_H-M   'P 1'
#
loop_
_entity.id
_entity.type
_entity.pdbx_description
1 polymer ?
#
loop_
_entity_poly.entity_id
_entity_poly.type
_entity_poly.pdbx_seq_one_letter_code
_entity_poly.pdbx_strand_id
1 'polypeptide(L)'
;MNGDAAEPAPVWERPWSLDEIRKGSQSWSLASDAGLLHFLQEFSQQTISRTHEIKKQVDGLINETKATDCRLHNVFNDFLMLSNTQFIENLVLQKSAKRAGCERCCEPSLEYMMKKWKSLFPKLMLETKQSR
;
A
#
# COMPACT_ATOMS: atom_id res chain seq x y z
N MET A 1 30.88 27.94 -42.28
CA MET A 1 31.04 26.47 -42.34
C MET A 1 29.67 25.87 -42.11
N ASN A 2 29.28 24.96 -43.01
CA ASN A 2 27.91 24.60 -43.35
C ASN A 2 27.12 24.01 -42.18
N GLY A 3 25.82 24.34 -42.13
CA GLY A 3 24.85 23.71 -41.26
C GLY A 3 24.46 22.34 -41.80
N ASP A 4 24.70 21.30 -41.01
CA ASP A 4 24.13 19.97 -41.22
C ASP A 4 22.63 20.02 -40.91
N ALA A 5 21.84 20.43 -41.89
CA ALA A 5 20.42 20.11 -41.91
C ALA A 5 20.32 18.60 -42.16
N ALA A 6 20.17 17.82 -41.09
CA ALA A 6 19.90 16.39 -41.20
C ALA A 6 18.61 16.19 -42.00
N GLU A 7 18.75 15.65 -43.22
CA GLU A 7 17.62 15.21 -44.04
C GLU A 7 16.72 14.29 -43.21
N PRO A 8 15.38 14.48 -43.25
CA PRO A 8 14.47 13.63 -42.50
C PRO A 8 14.69 12.18 -42.90
N ALA A 9 14.90 11.32 -41.89
CA ALA A 9 15.07 9.90 -42.11
C ALA A 9 13.99 9.37 -43.06
N PRO A 10 14.35 8.51 -44.02
CA PRO A 10 13.40 7.96 -44.97
C PRO A 10 12.17 7.42 -44.25
N VAL A 11 11.00 7.55 -44.87
CA VAL A 11 9.69 7.23 -44.25
C VAL A 11 9.63 5.79 -43.72
N TRP A 12 10.43 4.88 -44.27
CA TRP A 12 10.54 3.48 -43.88
C TRP A 12 11.54 3.19 -42.75
N GLU A 13 12.37 4.15 -42.33
CA GLU A 13 13.34 4.00 -41.22
C GLU A 13 12.81 4.53 -39.88
N ARG A 14 11.64 5.18 -39.88
CA ARG A 14 10.99 5.68 -38.65
C ARG A 14 9.77 4.86 -38.26
N PRO A 15 9.42 4.79 -36.96
CA PRO A 15 8.13 4.28 -36.51
C PRO A 15 7.00 5.10 -37.14
N TRP A 16 6.01 4.40 -37.69
CA TRP A 16 4.79 5.06 -38.16
C TRP A 16 3.84 5.33 -37.00
N SER A 17 3.12 6.44 -37.08
CA SER A 17 2.00 6.69 -36.18
C SER A 17 0.80 5.81 -36.53
N LEU A 18 -0.09 5.57 -35.56
CA LEU A 18 -1.32 4.81 -35.77
C LEU A 18 -2.19 5.37 -36.91
N ASP A 19 -2.21 6.70 -37.08
CA ASP A 19 -2.96 7.36 -38.15
C ASP A 19 -2.33 7.11 -39.54
N GLU A 20 -1.01 7.05 -39.63
CA GLU A 20 -0.29 6.70 -40.86
C GLU A 20 -0.49 5.25 -41.24
N ILE A 21 -0.42 4.33 -40.26
CA ILE A 21 -0.72 2.91 -40.45
C ILE A 21 -2.17 2.75 -40.96
N ARG A 22 -3.13 3.47 -40.37
CA ARG A 22 -4.54 3.42 -40.77
C ARG A 22 -4.77 3.93 -42.19
N LYS A 23 -4.08 4.98 -42.61
CA LYS A 23 -4.14 5.50 -43.99
C LYS A 23 -3.48 4.54 -44.99
N GLY A 24 -2.34 3.96 -44.62
CA GLY A 24 -1.62 2.97 -45.43
C GLY A 24 -2.35 1.63 -45.59
N SER A 25 -3.37 1.35 -44.76
CA SER A 25 -4.10 0.08 -44.82
C SER A 25 -4.91 -0.13 -46.11
N GLN A 26 -5.28 0.95 -46.81
CA GLN A 26 -6.04 0.86 -48.06
C GLN A 26 -5.15 0.53 -49.27
N SER A 27 -3.84 0.81 -49.18
CA SER A 27 -2.85 0.53 -50.23
C SER A 27 -1.52 0.19 -49.58
N TRP A 28 -1.32 -1.10 -49.29
CA TRP A 28 -0.15 -1.57 -48.58
C TRP A 28 1.10 -1.53 -49.48
N SER A 29 2.20 -0.99 -48.95
CA SER A 29 3.49 -0.90 -49.64
C SER A 29 4.60 -1.48 -48.76
N LEU A 30 5.76 -1.81 -49.35
CA LEU A 30 6.91 -2.29 -48.57
C LEU A 30 7.38 -1.27 -47.52
N ALA A 31 7.24 0.03 -47.81
CA ALA A 31 7.51 1.08 -46.83
C ALA A 31 6.51 1.05 -45.66
N SER A 32 5.26 0.65 -45.92
CA SER A 32 4.23 0.44 -44.88
C SER A 32 4.57 -0.73 -43.97
N ASP A 33 5.12 -1.83 -44.51
CA ASP A 33 5.60 -2.97 -43.72
C ASP A 33 6.75 -2.57 -42.78
N ALA A 34 7.74 -1.85 -43.29
CA ALA A 34 8.86 -1.37 -42.48
C ALA A 34 8.41 -0.41 -41.37
N GLY A 35 7.51 0.53 -41.69
CA GLY A 35 6.93 1.45 -40.71
C GLY A 35 6.13 0.76 -39.61
N LEU A 36 5.36 -0.28 -39.97
CA LEU A 36 4.62 -1.10 -39.01
C LEU A 36 5.57 -1.91 -38.11
N LEU A 37 6.63 -2.49 -38.66
CA LEU A 37 7.63 -3.23 -37.88
C LEU A 37 8.23 -2.35 -36.79
N HIS A 38 8.66 -1.13 -37.14
CA HIS A 38 9.20 -0.17 -36.19
C HIS A 38 8.18 0.24 -35.13
N PHE A 39 6.91 0.47 -35.53
CA PHE A 39 5.83 0.73 -34.58
C PHE A 39 5.65 -0.44 -33.59
N LEU A 40 5.63 -1.69 -34.07
CA LEU A 40 5.46 -2.86 -33.21
C LEU A 40 6.65 -3.06 -32.25
N GLN A 41 7.87 -2.80 -32.72
CA GLN A 41 9.07 -2.83 -31.88
C GLN A 41 8.98 -1.79 -30.76
N GLU A 42 8.64 -0.55 -31.10
CA GLU A 42 8.49 0.52 -30.12
C GLU A 42 7.34 0.23 -29.15
N PHE A 43 6.18 -0.18 -29.65
CA PHE A 43 5.01 -0.53 -28.85
C PHE A 43 5.33 -1.66 -27.86
N SER A 44 6.04 -2.69 -28.31
CA SER A 44 6.52 -3.79 -27.46
C SER A 44 7.43 -3.25 -26.35
N GLN A 45 8.43 -2.45 -26.70
CA GLN A 45 9.38 -1.90 -25.74
C GLN A 45 8.69 -0.96 -24.73
N GLN A 46 7.77 -0.11 -25.18
CA GLN A 46 6.97 0.76 -24.32
C GLN A 46 6.09 -0.07 -23.38
N THR A 47 5.43 -1.11 -23.87
CA THR A 47 4.59 -2.00 -23.06
C THR A 47 5.40 -2.73 -22.00
N ILE A 48 6.57 -3.27 -22.36
CA ILE A 48 7.51 -3.89 -21.43
C ILE A 48 7.97 -2.87 -20.37
N SER A 49 8.40 -1.68 -20.80
CA SER A 49 8.89 -0.63 -19.90
C SER A 49 7.82 -0.18 -18.91
N ARG A 50 6.59 0.05 -19.38
CA ARG A 50 5.45 0.39 -18.54
C ARG A 50 5.11 -0.73 -17.55
N THR A 51 5.21 -1.99 -17.99
CA THR A 51 5.00 -3.15 -17.11
C THR A 51 6.05 -3.20 -16.00
N HIS A 52 7.32 -2.92 -16.30
CA HIS A 52 8.38 -2.82 -15.29
C HIS A 52 8.15 -1.68 -14.29
N GLU A 53 7.68 -0.53 -14.76
CA GLU A 53 7.37 0.60 -13.88
C GLU A 53 6.19 0.27 -12.95
N ILE A 54 5.12 -0.33 -13.47
CA ILE A 54 3.99 -0.79 -12.65
C ILE A 54 4.47 -1.82 -11.61
N LYS A 55 5.30 -2.78 -12.01
CA LYS A 55 5.89 -3.76 -11.08
C LYS A 55 6.63 -3.05 -9.95
N LYS A 56 7.48 -2.07 -10.27
CA LYS A 56 8.24 -1.31 -9.27
C LYS A 56 7.34 -0.57 -8.28
N GLN A 57 6.25 0.03 -8.77
CA GLN A 57 5.26 0.70 -7.92
C GLN A 57 4.56 -0.29 -6.99
N VAL A 58 4.18 -1.47 -7.49
CA VAL A 58 3.59 -2.54 -6.68
C VAL A 58 4.58 -3.05 -5.62
N ASP A 59 5.84 -3.27 -5.98
CA ASP A 59 6.89 -3.68 -5.05
C ASP A 59 7.10 -2.62 -3.94
N GLY A 60 7.06 -1.34 -4.31
CA GLY A 60 7.11 -0.21 -3.37
C GLY A 60 5.93 -0.23 -2.39
N LEU A 61 4.70 -0.39 -2.89
CA LEU A 61 3.50 -0.48 -2.07
C LEU A 61 3.53 -1.67 -1.10
N ILE A 62 4.05 -2.83 -1.54
CA ILE A 62 4.24 -4.00 -0.67
C ILE A 62 5.21 -3.66 0.47
N ASN A 63 6.30 -2.94 0.17
CA ASN A 63 7.26 -2.54 1.19
C ASN A 63 6.66 -1.55 2.20
N GLU A 64 5.91 -0.55 1.74
CA GLU A 64 5.20 0.39 2.61
C GLU A 64 4.15 -0.31 3.48
N THR A 65 3.45 -1.29 2.91
CA THR A 65 2.49 -2.13 3.64
C THR A 65 3.17 -2.90 4.77
N LYS A 66 4.34 -3.52 4.49
CA LYS A 66 5.14 -4.21 5.51
C LYS A 66 5.64 -3.25 6.60
N ALA A 67 6.11 -2.06 6.21
CA ALA A 67 6.54 -1.05 7.18
C ALA A 67 5.40 -0.60 8.09
N THR A 68 4.20 -0.45 7.53
CA THR A 68 2.98 -0.12 8.28
C THR A 68 2.59 -1.24 9.23
N ASP A 69 2.67 -2.50 8.80
CA ASP A 69 2.43 -3.68 9.65
C ASP A 69 3.38 -3.72 10.85
N CYS A 70 4.68 -3.46 10.64
CA CYS A 70 5.64 -3.34 11.74
C CYS A 70 5.27 -2.20 12.72
N ARG A 71 4.84 -1.05 12.20
CA ARG A 71 4.38 0.07 13.03
C ARG A 71 3.14 -0.29 13.84
N LEU A 72 2.18 -0.99 13.24
CA LEU A 72 0.99 -1.48 13.93
C LEU A 72 1.35 -2.46 15.05
N HIS A 73 2.28 -3.39 14.79
CA HIS A 73 2.79 -4.29 15.83
C HIS A 73 3.41 -3.53 17.01
N ASN A 74 4.16 -2.46 16.76
CA ASN A 74 4.71 -1.63 17.83
C ASN A 74 3.60 -0.92 18.63
N VAL A 75 2.63 -0.32 17.94
CA VAL A 75 1.48 0.33 18.60
C VAL A 75 0.67 -0.67 19.44
N PHE A 76 0.48 -1.89 18.96
CA PHE A 76 -0.19 -2.94 19.75
C PHE A 76 0.62 -3.33 20.98
N ASN A 77 1.94 -3.43 20.87
CA ASN A 77 2.80 -3.71 22.01
C ASN A 77 2.75 -2.59 23.05
N ASP A 78 2.74 -1.33 22.61
CA ASP A 78 2.59 -0.17 23.49
C ASP A 78 1.24 -0.17 24.20
N PHE A 79 0.15 -0.44 23.45
CA PHE A 79 -1.19 -0.57 24.03
C PHE A 79 -1.27 -1.71 25.04
N LEU A 80 -0.65 -2.85 24.75
CA LEU A 80 -0.61 -4.00 25.65
C LEU A 80 0.16 -3.65 26.94
N MET A 81 1.29 -2.96 26.84
CA MET A 81 2.06 -2.51 28.00
C MET A 81 1.28 -1.52 28.85
N LEU A 82 0.67 -0.49 28.23
CA LEU A 82 -0.19 0.46 28.93
C LEU A 82 -1.37 -0.23 29.62
N SER A 83 -1.99 -1.20 28.94
CA SER A 83 -3.09 -1.98 29.49
C SER A 83 -2.67 -2.82 30.70
N ASN A 84 -1.48 -3.43 30.65
CA ASN A 84 -0.93 -4.19 31.77
C ASN A 84 -0.63 -3.29 32.97
N THR A 85 -0.06 -2.10 32.74
CA THR A 85 0.19 -1.11 33.79
C THR A 85 -1.12 -0.61 34.42
N GLN A 86 -2.11 -0.24 33.60
CA GLN A 86 -3.43 0.20 34.06
C GLN A 86 -4.17 -0.91 34.83
N PHE A 87 -4.02 -2.17 34.43
CA PHE A 87 -4.58 -3.29 35.16
C PHE A 87 -3.98 -3.41 36.57
N ILE A 88 -2.66 -3.27 36.69
CA ILE A 88 -1.96 -3.30 37.98
C ILE A 88 -2.34 -2.09 38.84
N GLU A 89 -2.40 -0.90 38.25
CA GLU A 89 -2.81 0.34 38.95
C GLU A 89 -4.22 0.18 39.53
N ASN A 90 -5.18 -0.24 38.73
CA ASN A 90 -6.56 -0.46 39.18
C ASN A 90 -6.64 -1.53 40.29
N LEU A 91 -5.85 -2.61 40.18
CA LEU A 91 -5.75 -3.63 41.24
C LEU A 91 -5.19 -3.06 42.55
N VAL A 92 -4.13 -2.25 42.47
CA VAL A 92 -3.48 -1.65 43.64
C VAL A 92 -4.38 -0.58 44.29
N LEU A 93 -5.07 0.23 43.49
CA LEU A 93 -6.06 1.20 43.96
C LEU A 93 -7.20 0.49 44.70
N GLN A 94 -7.73 -0.60 44.14
CA GLN A 94 -8.73 -1.42 44.81
C GLN A 94 -8.21 -2.05 46.12
N LYS A 95 -6.97 -2.55 46.13
CA LYS A 95 -6.36 -3.11 47.35
C LYS A 95 -6.12 -2.05 48.43
N SER A 96 -5.73 -0.84 48.04
CA SER A 96 -5.43 0.27 48.96
C SER A 96 -6.71 0.86 49.56
N ALA A 97 -7.76 1.04 48.74
CA ALA A 97 -9.07 1.50 49.19
C ALA A 97 -9.70 0.56 50.23
N LYS A 98 -9.59 -0.77 50.03
CA LYS A 98 -10.06 -1.79 50.99
C LYS A 98 -9.34 -1.71 52.34
N ARG A 99 -8.02 -1.43 52.34
CA ARG A 99 -7.23 -1.29 53.58
C ARG A 99 -7.55 0.02 54.33
N ALA A 100 -7.94 1.06 53.62
CA ALA A 100 -8.26 2.37 54.19
C ALA A 100 -9.70 2.47 54.73
N GLY A 101 -10.50 1.40 54.70
CA GLY A 101 -11.89 1.42 55.17
C GLY A 101 -12.80 2.38 54.38
N CYS A 102 -12.41 2.76 53.16
CA CYS A 102 -13.18 3.69 52.34
C CYS A 102 -14.38 2.96 51.70
N GLU A 103 -15.53 3.00 52.36
CA GLU A 103 -16.76 2.30 51.94
C GLU A 103 -17.54 3.00 50.80
N ARG A 104 -16.99 4.10 50.25
CA ARG A 104 -17.64 4.90 49.20
C ARG A 104 -17.08 4.70 47.79
N CYS A 105 -16.02 3.91 47.63
CA CYS A 105 -15.50 3.50 46.32
C CYS A 105 -15.92 2.05 46.01
N CYS A 106 -17.21 1.73 46.08
CA CYS A 106 -17.70 0.46 45.56
C CYS A 106 -17.70 0.49 44.02
N GLU A 107 -16.51 0.33 43.45
CA GLU A 107 -16.32 -0.03 42.06
C GLU A 107 -16.48 -1.55 41.87
N PRO A 108 -16.80 -2.00 40.63
CA PRO A 108 -17.21 -3.37 40.38
C PRO A 108 -16.07 -4.36 40.69
N SER A 109 -16.46 -5.53 41.20
CA SER A 109 -15.56 -6.65 41.57
C SER A 109 -14.47 -6.88 40.53
N LEU A 110 -13.25 -7.22 40.96
CA LEU A 110 -12.15 -7.64 40.06
C LEU A 110 -12.57 -8.72 39.07
N GLU A 111 -13.51 -9.58 39.48
CA GLU A 111 -14.07 -10.61 38.61
C GLU A 111 -14.89 -10.01 37.46
N TYR A 112 -15.65 -8.94 37.72
CA TYR A 112 -16.39 -8.18 36.70
C TYR A 112 -15.44 -7.41 35.79
N MET A 113 -14.40 -6.77 36.34
CA MET A 113 -13.36 -6.07 35.56
C MET A 113 -12.57 -7.04 34.68
N MET A 114 -12.17 -8.20 35.19
CA MET A 114 -11.51 -9.25 34.40
C MET A 114 -12.45 -9.90 33.38
N LYS A 115 -13.74 -10.11 33.70
CA LYS A 115 -14.75 -10.58 32.72
C LYS A 115 -14.95 -9.56 31.61
N LYS A 116 -15.05 -8.28 31.95
CA LYS A 116 -15.19 -7.18 31.01
C LYS A 116 -13.93 -6.99 30.16
N TRP A 117 -12.74 -7.12 30.75
CA TRP A 117 -11.48 -7.07 30.01
C TRP A 117 -11.33 -8.26 29.07
N LYS A 118 -11.59 -9.50 29.53
CA LYS A 118 -11.57 -10.69 28.67
C LYS A 118 -12.60 -10.63 27.53
N SER A 119 -13.72 -9.91 27.70
CA SER A 119 -14.73 -9.76 26.65
C SER A 119 -14.47 -8.57 25.71
N LEU A 120 -13.85 -7.50 26.20
CA LEU A 120 -13.52 -6.30 25.42
C LEU A 120 -12.18 -6.42 24.68
N PHE A 121 -11.21 -7.15 25.23
CA PHE A 121 -9.89 -7.30 24.61
C PHE A 121 -9.96 -7.90 23.19
N PRO A 122 -10.74 -8.97 22.92
CA PRO A 122 -10.94 -9.45 21.55
C PRO A 122 -11.69 -8.46 20.66
N LYS A 123 -12.62 -7.67 21.20
CA LYS A 123 -13.41 -6.67 20.45
C LYS A 123 -12.55 -5.48 20.04
N LEU A 124 -11.70 -4.98 20.92
CA LEU A 124 -10.74 -3.91 20.62
C LEU A 124 -9.73 -4.34 19.53
N MET A 125 -9.35 -5.62 19.53
CA MET A 125 -8.49 -6.23 18.52
C MET A 125 -9.23 -6.58 17.20
N LEU A 126 -10.57 -6.65 17.21
CA LEU A 126 -11.40 -6.88 16.01
C LEU A 126 -11.81 -5.55 15.35
N GLU A 127 -12.14 -4.53 16.12
CA GLU A 127 -12.50 -3.20 15.61
C GLU A 127 -11.34 -2.54 14.86
N THR A 128 -10.09 -2.84 15.24
CA THR A 128 -8.88 -2.47 14.49
C THR A 128 -8.70 -3.24 13.18
N LYS A 129 -9.34 -4.41 13.01
CA LYS A 129 -9.43 -5.11 11.72
C LYS A 129 -10.60 -4.63 10.84
N GLN A 130 -11.65 -4.07 11.43
CA GLN A 130 -12.88 -3.68 10.73
C GLN A 130 -12.84 -2.24 10.18
N SER A 131 -11.97 -1.36 10.70
CA SER A 131 -11.78 0.01 10.17
C SER A 131 -10.77 0.07 9.01
N ARG A 132 -10.84 -0.91 8.10
CA ARG A 132 -10.09 -0.97 6.85
C ARG A 132 -11.02 -0.66 5.69
#